data_AF-R2RP65-F1
#
_entry.id   AF-R2RP65-F1
#
_cell.length_a   1.000
_cell.length_b   1.000
_cell.length_c   1.000
_cell.angle_alpha   90.00
_cell.angle_beta   90.00
_cell.angle_gamma   90.00
#
_symmetry.space_group_name_H-M   'P 1'
#
loop_
_entity.id
_entity.type
_entity.pdbx_description
1 polymer ?
#
loop_
_entity_poly.entity_id
_entity_poly.type
_entity_poly.pdbx_seq_one_letter_code
_entity_poly.pdbx_strand_id
1 'polypeptide(L)' 'MYASAILLGSLGMLMLGIHIFFFLKDYSLVDNGKQQKKYLTLNIIGLLCSVLMIISGVLYFFIINNQL' A
#
# COMPACT_ATOMS: atom_id res chain seq x y z
N MET A 1 -14.15 -4.64 18.08
CA MET A 1 -14.13 -5.54 16.89
C MET A 1 -13.69 -4.78 15.64
N TYR A 2 -14.42 -3.73 15.22
CA TYR A 2 -14.08 -2.96 14.00
C TYR A 2 -12.78 -2.15 14.05
N ALA A 3 -12.27 -1.81 15.25
CA ALA A 3 -11.06 -1.01 15.41
C ALA A 3 -9.85 -1.58 14.65
N SER A 4 -9.66 -2.91 14.68
CA SER A 4 -8.57 -3.58 13.95
C SER A 4 -8.73 -3.47 12.43
N ALA A 5 -9.95 -3.60 11.91
CA ALA A 5 -10.24 -3.46 10.47
C ALA A 5 -10.00 -2.02 9.98
N ILE A 6 -10.45 -1.05 10.77
CA ILE A 6 -10.29 0.39 10.48
C ILE A 6 -8.80 0.78 10.52
N LEU A 7 -8.04 0.28 11.51
CA LEU A 7 -6.60 0.48 11.58
C LEU A 7 -5.87 -0.13 10.37
N LEU A 8 -6.21 -1.37 10.00
CA LEU A 8 -5.58 -2.04 8.84
C LEU A 8 -5.84 -1.28 7.54
N GLY A 9 -7.08 -0.84 7.32
CA GLY A 9 -7.48 -0.09 6.14
C GLY A 9 -6.83 1.29 6.06
N SER A 10 -6.85 2.05 7.17
CA SER A 10 -6.27 3.39 7.22
C SER A 10 -4.75 3.39 7.08
N LEU A 11 -4.04 2.45 7.74
CA LEU A 11 -2.60 2.27 7.55
C LEU A 11 -2.26 1.83 6.13
N GLY A 12 -3.03 0.90 5.56
CA GLY A 12 -2.87 0.48 4.17
C GLY A 12 -3.02 1.64 3.19
N MET A 13 -4.00 2.53 3.40
CA MET A 13 -4.21 3.72 2.56
C MET A 13 -3.07 4.75 2.69
N LEU A 14 -2.59 5.01 3.90
CA LEU A 14 -1.45 5.91 4.11
C LEU A 14 -0.18 5.36 3.43
N MET A 15 0.08 4.07 3.62
CA MET A 15 1.25 3.39 3.05
C MET A 15 1.19 3.35 1.51
N LEU A 16 -0.01 3.16 0.95
CA LEU A 16 -0.25 3.24 -0.48
C LEU A 16 0.06 4.65 -1.03
N GLY A 17 -0.43 5.70 -0.35
CA GLY A 17 -0.14 7.09 -0.75
C GLY A 17 1.36 7.39 -0.75
N ILE A 18 2.08 6.95 0.28
CA ILE A 18 3.54 7.12 0.40
C ILE A 18 4.27 6.38 -0.73
N HIS A 19 3.93 5.11 -0.97
CA HIS A 19 4.57 4.33 -2.03
C HIS A 19 4.24 4.86 -3.44
N ILE A 20 3.05 5.41 -3.69
CA ILE A 20 2.73 6.07 -4.97
C ILE A 20 3.63 7.29 -5.16
N PHE A 21 3.77 8.13 -4.13
CA PHE A 21 4.61 9.32 -4.20
C PHE A 21 6.07 8.96 -4.47
N PHE A 22 6.62 8.00 -3.73
CA PHE A 22 8.00 7.54 -3.95
C PHE A 22 8.17 6.83 -5.29
N PHE A 23 7.17 6.06 -5.75
CA PHE A 23 7.20 5.44 -7.07
C PHE A 23 7.28 6.48 -8.19
N LEU A 24 6.46 7.54 -8.13
CA LEU A 24 6.49 8.63 -9.11
C LEU A 24 7.85 9.37 -9.09
N LYS A 25 8.37 9.65 -7.89
CA LYS A 25 9.68 10.28 -7.71
C LYS A 25 10.81 9.42 -8.30
N ASP A 26 10.85 8.13 -7.97
CA ASP A 26 11.88 7.21 -8.45
C ASP A 26 11.73 6.94 -9.95
N TYR A 27 10.51 6.88 -10.46
CA TYR A 27 10.25 6.73 -11.89
C TYR A 27 10.83 7.90 -12.68
N SER A 28 10.58 9.14 -12.22
CA SER A 28 11.18 10.34 -12.80
C SER A 28 12.72 10.33 -12.72
N LEU A 29 13.30 9.82 -11.63
CA LEU A 29 14.76 9.74 -11.47
C LEU A 29 15.41 8.67 -12.35
N VAL A 30 14.72 7.54 -12.56
CA VAL A 30 15.17 6.46 -13.47
C VAL A 30 15.08 6.90 -14.92
N ASP A 31 14.01 7.60 -15.31
CA ASP A 31 13.84 8.14 -16.67
C ASP A 31 14.92 9.19 -17.01
N ASN A 32 15.31 9.99 -16.02
CA ASN A 32 16.45 10.92 -16.13
C ASN A 32 17.83 10.25 -16.03
N GLY A 33 17.92 8.92 -15.96
CA GLY A 33 19.17 8.15 -15.96
C GLY A 33 20.02 8.29 -14.67
N LYS A 34 19.48 8.90 -13.61
CA LYS A 34 20.24 9.23 -12.38
C LYS A 34 20.24 8.13 -11.32
N GLN A 35 19.36 7.14 -11.40
CA GLN A 35 19.25 6.09 -10.38
C GLN A 35 19.03 4.68 -10.94
N GLN A 36 19.50 3.68 -10.17
CA GLN A 36 19.28 2.27 -10.44
C GLN A 36 17.81 1.88 -10.22
N LYS A 37 17.29 1.05 -11.13
CA LYS A 37 15.90 0.52 -11.12
C LYS A 37 15.50 -0.22 -9.83
N LYS A 38 16.47 -0.60 -8.97
CA LYS A 38 16.26 -1.36 -7.73
C LYS A 38 15.27 -0.69 -6.77
N TYR A 39 15.31 0.64 -6.63
CA TYR A 39 14.38 1.39 -5.77
C TYR A 39 12.97 1.44 -6.36
N LEU A 40 12.86 1.53 -7.69
CA LEU A 40 11.59 1.46 -8.39
C LEU A 40 10.89 0.11 -8.16
N THR A 41 11.63 -1.01 -8.28
CA THR A 41 11.06 -2.34 -8.02
C THR A 41 10.64 -2.50 -6.56
N LEU A 42 11.41 -1.97 -5.61
CA LEU A 42 11.05 -1.99 -4.19
C LEU A 42 9.74 -1.24 -3.92
N ASN A 43 9.54 -0.07 -4.54
CA ASN A 43 8.31 0.69 -4.41
C ASN A 43 7.11 0.01 -5.08
N ILE A 44 7.29 -0.68 -6.22
CA ILE A 44 6.23 -1.50 -6.82
C ILE A 44 5.79 -2.62 -5.86
N ILE A 45 6.74 -3.29 -5.22
CA ILE A 45 6.44 -4.33 -4.23
C ILE A 45 5.70 -3.72 -3.03
N GLY A 46 6.14 -2.55 -2.57
CA GLY A 46 5.47 -1.79 -1.50
C GLY A 46 4.03 -1.42 -1.86
N LEU A 47 3.77 -0.97 -3.10
CA LEU A 47 2.43 -0.70 -3.61
C LEU A 47 1.53 -1.95 -3.55
N LEU A 48 2.03 -3.07 -4.07
CA LEU A 48 1.33 -4.35 -4.03
C LEU A 48 0.98 -4.78 -2.59
N CYS A 49 1.95 -4.66 -1.67
CA CYS A 49 1.75 -4.98 -0.26
C CYS A 49 0.68 -4.08 0.38
N SER A 50 0.70 -2.78 0.07
CA SER A 50 -0.28 -1.80 0.57
C SER A 50 -1.71 -2.14 0.10
N VAL A 51 -1.87 -2.52 -1.17
CA VAL A 51 -3.16 -2.96 -1.73
C VAL A 51 -3.66 -4.22 -1.00
N LEU A 52 -2.80 -5.21 -0.81
CA LEU A 52 -3.15 -6.44 -0.08
C LEU A 52 -3.58 -6.17 1.36
N MET A 53 -2.93 -5.22 2.05
CA MET A 53 -3.33 -4.78 3.39
C MET A 53 -4.74 -4.18 3.40
N ILE A 54 -5.07 -3.31 2.44
CA ILE A 54 -6.40 -2.70 2.33
C ILE A 54 -7.46 -3.79 2.08
N ILE A 55 -7.19 -4.71 1.14
CA ILE A 55 -8.09 -5.84 0.86
C ILE A 55 -8.32 -6.68 2.11
N SER A 56 -7.25 -6.96 2.86
CA SER A 56 -7.33 -7.72 4.12
C SER A 56 -8.16 -6.98 5.17
N GLY A 57 -8.04 -5.65 5.27
CA GLY A 57 -8.85 -4.83 6.17
C GLY A 57 -10.34 -4.86 5.81
N VAL A 58 -10.66 -4.79 4.51
CA VAL A 58 -12.05 -4.90 4.01
C VAL A 58 -12.61 -6.28 4.27
N LEU A 59 -11.87 -7.35 3.97
CA LEU A 59 -12.30 -8.72 4.26
C LEU A 59 -12.55 -8.93 5.75
N TYR A 60 -11.65 -8.41 6.60
CA TYR A 60 -11.80 -8.49 8.06
C TYR A 60 -13.05 -7.74 8.54
N PHE A 61 -13.37 -6.59 7.95
CA PHE A 61 -14.62 -5.87 8.22
C PHE A 61 -15.85 -6.72 7.87
N PHE A 62 -15.86 -7.37 6.71
CA PHE A 62 -16.95 -8.26 6.31
C PHE A 62 -17.11 -9.47 7.23
N ILE A 63 -16.01 -10.10 7.66
CA ILE A 63 -16.04 -11.24 8.59
C ILE A 63 -16.66 -10.81 9.93
N ILE A 64 -16.25 -9.66 10.47
CA ILE A 64 -16.81 -9.12 11.71
C ILE A 64 -18.32 -8.89 11.56
N ASN A 65 -18.75 -8.31 10.44
CA ASN A 65 -20.15 -7.99 10.21
C ASN A 65 -21.02 -9.24 9.97
N ASN A 66 -20.44 -10.34 9.48
CA ASN A 66 -21.16 -11.60 9.25
C ASN A 66 -21.19 -12.52 10.49
N GLN A 67 -20.48 -12.15 11.57
CA GLN A 67 -20.49 -12.85 12.86
C GLN A 67 -21.43 -12.21 13.91
N LEU A 68 -21.98 -11.02 13.62
CA LEU A 68 -22.93 -10.29 14.45
C LEU A 68 -24.37 -10.53 13.96
#